data_AF-A0A2E9DZJ5-F1
#
_entry.id   AF-A0A2E9DZJ5-F1
#
_cell.length_a   1.000
_cell.length_b   1.000
_cell.length_c   1.000
_cell.angle_alpha   90.00
_cell.angle_beta   90.00
_cell.angle_gamma   90.00
#
_symmetry.space_group_name_H-M   'P 1'
#
loop_
_entity.id
_entity.type
_entity.pdbx_description
1 polymer ?
#
loop_
_entity_poly.entity_id
_entity_poly.type
_entity_poly.pdbx_seq_one_letter_code
_entity_poly.pdbx_strand_id
1 'polypeptide(L)'
;MPLDELKRAWVEQDLQGAVKLSSTYCLGPCSMNNVALLTIEGKRVWLGKLDDKIHYDAIVEWGVKISQNPDDSDLPDILKPLRFVPN
;
A
#
# COMPACT_ATOMS: atom_id res chain seq x y z
N MET A 1 -6.53 12.32 7.71
CA MET A 1 -6.28 12.71 6.31
C MET A 1 -5.01 12.01 5.85
N PRO A 2 -5.14 10.87 5.16
CA PRO A 2 -4.16 10.51 4.12
C PRO A 2 -4.77 9.82 2.87
N LEU A 3 -6.04 9.42 2.91
CA LEU A 3 -6.65 8.64 1.83
C LEU A 3 -6.91 9.45 0.56
N ASP A 4 -7.33 10.71 0.70
CA ASP A 4 -7.59 11.56 -0.47
C ASP A 4 -6.30 11.94 -1.20
N GLU A 5 -5.21 12.15 -0.46
CA GLU A 5 -3.87 12.36 -1.02
C GLU A 5 -3.38 11.10 -1.75
N LEU A 6 -3.53 9.92 -1.13
CA LEU A 6 -3.19 8.65 -1.76
C LEU A 6 -3.98 8.44 -3.07
N LYS A 7 -5.28 8.76 -3.09
CA LYS A 7 -6.11 8.68 -4.30
C LYS A 7 -5.66 9.65 -5.38
N ARG A 8 -5.27 10.88 -5.03
CA ARG A 8 -4.73 11.86 -5.98
C ARG A 8 -3.42 11.38 -6.57
N ALA A 9 -2.49 10.93 -5.74
CA ALA A 9 -1.22 10.36 -6.19
C ALA A 9 -1.44 9.17 -7.16
N TRP A 10 -2.46 8.33 -6.89
CA TRP A 10 -2.83 7.23 -7.79
C TRP A 10 -3.30 7.68 -9.18
N VAL A 11 -3.98 8.83 -9.26
CA VAL A 11 -4.41 9.44 -10.53
C VAL A 11 -3.23 10.09 -11.23
N GLU A 12 -2.44 10.87 -10.50
CA GLU A 12 -1.29 11.62 -11.04
C GLU A 12 -0.21 10.70 -11.62
N GLN A 13 -0.03 9.52 -11.04
CA GLN A 13 0.92 8.50 -11.48
C GLN A 13 0.33 7.48 -12.48
N ASP A 14 -0.90 7.70 -12.96
CA ASP A 14 -1.62 6.82 -13.91
C ASP A 14 -1.69 5.34 -13.46
N LEU A 15 -1.79 5.11 -12.14
CA LEU A 15 -1.74 3.76 -11.58
C LEU A 15 -3.06 3.00 -11.75
N GLN A 16 -4.15 3.68 -12.10
CA GLN A 16 -5.50 3.10 -12.12
C GLN A 16 -5.65 1.93 -13.09
N GLY A 17 -4.89 1.92 -14.20
CA GLY A 17 -4.92 0.86 -15.20
C GLY A 17 -4.10 -0.39 -14.83
N ALA A 18 -3.09 -0.24 -13.96
CA ALA A 18 -2.13 -1.30 -13.64
C ALA A 18 -2.25 -1.81 -12.18
N VAL A 19 -2.52 -0.91 -11.24
CA VAL A 19 -2.57 -1.19 -9.81
C VAL A 19 -3.88 -0.67 -9.22
N LYS A 20 -4.77 -1.59 -8.87
CA LYS A 20 -6.07 -1.23 -8.29
C LYS A 20 -5.90 -0.71 -6.85
N LEU A 21 -6.30 0.53 -6.60
CA LEU A 21 -6.49 1.06 -5.26
C LEU A 21 -7.92 0.78 -4.77
N SER A 22 -8.07 0.31 -3.53
CA SER A 22 -9.37 0.14 -2.89
C SER A 22 -9.28 0.57 -1.43
N SER A 23 -10.27 1.34 -0.98
CA SER A 23 -10.35 1.85 0.39
C SER A 23 -11.63 1.37 1.05
N THR A 24 -11.51 0.73 2.21
CA THR A 24 -12.65 0.31 3.03
C THR A 24 -12.49 0.89 4.43
N TYR A 25 -13.60 1.10 5.13
CA TYR A 25 -13.58 1.63 6.49
C TYR A 25 -12.98 0.65 7.51
N CYS A 26 -13.04 -0.66 7.23
CA CYS A 26 -12.43 -1.68 8.06
C CYS A 26 -11.91 -2.82 7.17
N LEU A 27 -10.62 -3.13 7.32
CA LEU A 27 -9.96 -4.26 6.64
C LEU A 27 -9.90 -5.52 7.50
N GLY A 28 -10.39 -5.49 8.74
CA GLY A 28 -10.53 -6.67 9.60
C GLY A 28 -9.65 -6.69 10.85
N PRO A 29 -8.32 -6.52 10.82
CA PRO A 29 -7.52 -6.66 12.04
C PRO A 29 -7.77 -5.47 12.99
N CYS A 30 -8.75 -5.61 13.87
CA CYS A 30 -9.14 -4.60 14.86
C CYS A 30 -8.01 -4.28 15.87
N SER A 31 -6.98 -5.13 15.94
CA SER A 31 -5.79 -4.94 16.78
C SER A 31 -4.75 -3.98 16.19
N MET A 32 -4.93 -3.52 14.94
CA MET A 32 -3.98 -2.67 14.23
C MET A 32 -4.68 -1.47 13.59
N ASN A 33 -4.09 -0.29 13.75
CA ASN A 33 -4.55 0.95 13.10
C ASN A 33 -3.80 1.21 11.79
N ASN A 34 -4.39 2.07 10.95
CA ASN A 34 -3.77 2.59 9.72
C ASN A 34 -3.18 1.46 8.86
N VAL A 35 -4.06 0.56 8.42
CA VAL A 35 -3.69 -0.69 7.75
C VAL A 35 -3.82 -0.56 6.24
N ALA A 36 -2.87 -1.16 5.51
CA ALA A 36 -2.97 -1.42 4.08
C ALA A 36 -2.75 -2.91 3.80
N LEU A 37 -3.45 -3.40 2.77
CA LEU A 37 -3.28 -4.75 2.24
C LEU A 37 -2.76 -4.65 0.81
N LEU A 38 -1.51 -5.06 0.60
CA LEU A 38 -0.92 -5.17 -0.73
C LEU A 38 -1.15 -6.59 -1.26
N THR A 39 -1.62 -6.71 -2.50
CA THR A 39 -1.82 -8.00 -3.15
C THR A 39 -1.05 -8.05 -4.47
N ILE A 40 -0.10 -8.97 -4.58
CA ILE A 40 0.74 -9.17 -5.78
C ILE A 40 0.80 -10.65 -6.06
N GLU A 41 0.45 -11.09 -7.28
CA GLU A 41 0.52 -12.51 -7.67
C GLU A 41 -0.14 -13.49 -6.67
N GLY A 42 -1.24 -13.06 -6.04
CA GLY A 42 -1.93 -13.85 -5.01
C GLY A 42 -1.29 -13.83 -3.61
N LYS A 43 -0.08 -13.29 -3.45
CA LYS A 43 0.54 -13.04 -2.15
C LYS A 43 -0.06 -11.78 -1.51
N ARG A 44 -0.28 -11.86 -0.20
CA ARG A 44 -0.85 -10.78 0.61
C ARG A 44 0.18 -10.27 1.59
N VAL A 45 0.44 -8.97 1.58
CA VAL A 45 1.31 -8.30 2.55
C VAL A 45 0.47 -7.29 3.32
N TRP A 46 0.42 -7.48 4.64
CA TRP A 46 -0.29 -6.60 5.55
C TRP A 46 0.70 -5.59 6.13
N LEU A 47 0.39 -4.30 5.98
CA LEU A 47 1.15 -3.20 6.55
C LEU A 47 0.28 -2.50 7.60
N GLY A 48 0.82 -2.23 8.78
CA GLY A 48 0.15 -1.50 9.85
C GLY A 48 0.99 -0.34 10.34
N LYS A 49 0.44 0.50 11.22
CA LYS A 49 1.13 1.68 11.76
C LYS A 49 1.62 2.64 10.67
N LEU A 50 0.82 2.79 9.61
CA LEU A 50 1.07 3.78 8.56
C LEU A 50 0.74 5.19 9.09
N ASP A 51 1.53 5.66 10.06
CA ASP A 51 1.22 6.86 10.83
C ASP A 51 1.81 8.14 10.20
N ASP A 52 2.85 8.00 9.38
CA ASP A 52 3.54 9.09 8.71
C ASP A 52 3.28 9.14 7.20
N LYS A 53 3.29 10.36 6.64
CA LYS A 53 3.13 10.60 5.19
C LYS A 53 4.14 9.80 4.35
N ILE A 54 5.37 9.66 4.85
CA ILE A 54 6.43 8.91 4.17
C ILE A 54 6.06 7.45 3.90
N HIS A 55 5.20 6.85 4.73
CA HIS A 55 4.71 5.49 4.50
C HIS A 55 3.75 5.43 3.30
N TYR A 56 2.88 6.43 3.15
CA TYR A 56 1.96 6.52 2.02
C TYR A 56 2.71 6.84 0.72
N ASP A 57 3.69 7.74 0.77
CA ASP A 57 4.55 8.04 -0.37
C ASP A 57 5.31 6.79 -0.84
N ALA A 58 5.86 6.00 0.10
CA ALA A 58 6.50 4.72 -0.22
C ALA A 58 5.54 3.68 -0.84
N ILE A 59 4.25 3.70 -0.47
CA ILE A 59 3.23 2.84 -1.11
C ILE A 59 2.99 3.29 -2.56
N VAL A 60 2.96 4.60 -2.82
CA VAL A 60 2.81 5.13 -4.19
C VAL A 60 4.03 4.78 -5.03
N GLU A 61 5.24 5.02 -4.53
CA GLU A 61 6.49 4.67 -5.21
C GLU A 61 6.55 3.18 -5.55
N TRP A 62 6.15 2.34 -4.59
CA TRP A 62 6.05 0.90 -4.81
C TRP A 62 5.00 0.58 -5.88
N GLY A 63 3.84 1.23 -5.88
CA GLY A 63 2.80 1.12 -6.90
C GLY A 63 3.31 1.46 -8.31
N VAL A 64 4.10 2.52 -8.46
CA VAL A 64 4.76 2.90 -9.73
C VAL A 64 5.78 1.86 -10.16
N LYS A 65 6.58 1.35 -9.22
CA LYS A 65 7.57 0.33 -9.51
C LYS A 65 6.93 -0.94 -10.07
N ILE A 66 5.87 -1.44 -9.44
CA ILE A 66 5.20 -2.67 -9.88
C ILE A 66 4.36 -2.47 -11.16
N SER A 67 3.90 -1.25 -11.45
CA SER A 67 3.18 -0.98 -12.70
C SER A 67 4.12 -1.04 -13.91
N GLN A 68 5.40 -0.72 -13.72
CA GLN A 68 6.44 -0.77 -14.74
C GLN A 68 7.12 -2.14 -14.82
N ASN A 69 7.35 -2.78 -13.68
CA ASN A 69 7.99 -4.09 -13.58
C ASN A 69 7.31 -4.97 -12.53
N PRO A 70 6.26 -5.73 -12.91
CA PRO A 70 5.49 -6.56 -11.99
C PRO A 70 6.33 -7.64 -11.27
N ASP A 71 7.41 -8.11 -11.89
CA ASP A 71 8.30 -9.14 -11.32
C ASP A 71 9.13 -8.57 -10.16
N ASP A 72 9.35 -7.26 -10.13
CA ASP A 72 10.09 -6.56 -9.07
C ASP A 72 9.16 -6.08 -7.96
N SER A 73 8.57 -7.07 -7.28
CA SER A 73 7.59 -6.88 -6.19
C SER A 73 8.21 -6.59 -4.82
N ASP A 74 9.53 -6.36 -4.76
CA ASP A 74 10.24 -6.09 -3.52
C ASP A 74 9.73 -4.80 -2.85
N LEU A 75 9.36 -4.95 -1.59
CA LEU A 75 8.82 -3.88 -0.76
C LEU A 75 9.94 -2.90 -0.35
N PRO A 76 9.70 -1.57 -0.40
CA PRO A 76 10.65 -0.57 0.09
C PRO A 76 11.09 -0.83 1.54
N ASP A 77 12.35 -0.52 1.86
CA ASP A 77 12.94 -0.81 3.18
C ASP A 77 12.17 -0.17 4.33
N ILE A 78 11.59 1.01 4.13
CA ILE A 78 10.79 1.70 5.14
C ILE A 78 9.46 0.98 5.45
N LEU A 79 8.92 0.21 4.51
CA LEU A 79 7.67 -0.54 4.69
C LEU A 79 7.91 -1.95 5.24
N LYS A 80 9.13 -2.51 5.10
CA LYS A 80 9.45 -3.86 5.59
C LYS A 80 9.21 -4.06 7.09
N PRO A 81 9.54 -3.11 7.99
CA PRO A 81 9.27 -3.22 9.43
C PRO A 81 7.79 -3.07 9.81
N LEU A 82 6.98 -2.49 8.92
CA LEU A 82 5.55 -2.25 9.12
C LEU A 82 4.71 -3.50 8.82
N ARG A 83 5.34 -4.56 8.30
CA ARG A 83 4.69 -5.83 8.03
C ARG A 83 4.23 -6.48 9.33
N PHE A 84 3.00 -7.00 9.32
CA PHE A 84 2.48 -7.80 10.41
C PHE A 84 1.66 -8.99 9.90
N VAL A 85 1.40 -9.95 10.78
CA VAL A 85 0.44 -11.02 10.53
C VAL A 85 -0.85 -10.64 11.25
N PRO A 86 -1.98 -10.46 10.55
CA PRO A 86 -3.26 -10.27 11.23
C PRO A 86 -3.63 -11.57 11.96
N ASN A 87 -4.05 -11.43 13.23
CA ASN A 87 -4.56 -12.53 14.04
C ASN A 87 -5.98 -12.93 13.63
#